data_AF-A0A559J1P1-F1
#
_entry.id   AF-A0A559J1P1-F1
#
_cell.length_a   1.000
_cell.length_b   1.000
_cell.length_c   1.000
_cell.angle_alpha   90.00
_cell.angle_beta   90.00
_cell.angle_gamma   90.00
#
_symmetry.space_group_name_H-M   'P 1'
#
loop_
_entity.id
_entity.type
_entity.pdbx_description
1 polymer ?
#
loop_
_entity_poly.entity_id
_entity_poly.type
_entity_poly.pdbx_seq_one_letter_code
_entity_poly.pdbx_strand_id
1 'polypeptide(L)'
;MENVYSRLFQLENYLDEETVDVFMVKDGKTLYDRPCSIPISVATRMICIGQGYGLKYSSLIDVYGDLKLNFQQLDGFKEELMFILELVNDEVLKHYISSLIELIIVCLYDPNKQTGIEVLGA
;
A
#
# COMPACT_ATOMS: atom_id res chain seq x y z
N MET A 1 -8.53 -21.88 23.86
CA MET A 1 -9.67 -21.42 23.03
C MET A 1 -9.03 -20.70 21.85
N GLU A 2 -8.99 -21.32 20.69
CA GLU A 2 -8.42 -20.69 19.49
C GLU A 2 -9.27 -19.48 19.12
N ASN A 3 -8.63 -18.32 19.02
CA ASN A 3 -9.29 -17.09 18.63
C ASN A 3 -9.76 -17.27 17.18
N VAL A 4 -11.07 -17.25 16.92
CA VAL A 4 -11.67 -17.47 15.59
C VAL A 4 -11.08 -16.52 14.53
N TYR A 5 -10.57 -15.37 14.96
CA TYR A 5 -9.95 -14.36 14.11
C TYR A 5 -8.46 -14.62 13.81
N SER A 6 -7.79 -15.59 14.44
CA SER A 6 -6.36 -15.84 14.23
C SER A 6 -6.03 -16.16 12.76
N ARG A 7 -6.97 -16.79 12.05
CA ARG A 7 -6.85 -17.09 10.62
C ARG A 7 -6.78 -15.83 9.75
N LEU A 8 -7.38 -14.71 10.18
CA LEU A 8 -7.32 -13.44 9.44
C LEU A 8 -5.93 -12.79 9.50
N PHE A 9 -5.03 -13.26 10.37
CA PHE A 9 -3.71 -12.68 10.58
C PHE A 9 -2.58 -13.64 10.22
N GLN A 10 -2.85 -14.61 9.34
CA GLN A 10 -1.86 -15.55 8.81
C GLN A 10 -1.63 -15.27 7.32
N LEU A 11 -0.38 -14.98 6.93
CA LEU A 11 0.02 -14.63 5.56
C LEU A 11 -0.39 -15.69 4.52
N GLU A 12 -0.30 -16.96 4.88
CA GLU A 12 -0.57 -18.11 4.00
C GLU A 12 -2.00 -18.10 3.43
N ASN A 13 -2.95 -17.48 4.14
CA ASN A 13 -4.36 -17.43 3.73
C ASN A 13 -4.63 -16.42 2.60
N TYR A 14 -3.63 -15.66 2.17
CA TYR A 14 -3.76 -14.57 1.20
C TYR A 14 -3.03 -14.85 -0.13
N LEU A 15 -2.38 -16.01 -0.26
CA LEU A 15 -1.50 -16.32 -1.41
C LEU A 15 -2.25 -16.44 -2.74
N ASP A 16 -3.51 -16.86 -2.70
CA ASP A 16 -4.35 -17.08 -3.89
C ASP A 16 -5.38 -15.94 -4.11
N GLU A 17 -5.29 -14.85 -3.34
CA GLU A 17 -6.21 -13.72 -3.46
C GLU A 17 -5.82 -12.81 -4.64
N GLU A 18 -6.81 -12.20 -5.30
CA GLU A 18 -6.57 -11.09 -6.22
C GLU A 18 -5.83 -9.96 -5.51
N THR A 19 -4.95 -9.27 -6.25
CA THR A 19 -4.07 -8.23 -5.72
C THR A 19 -4.30 -6.89 -6.37
N VAL A 20 -4.18 -5.83 -5.56
CA VAL A 20 -3.91 -4.48 -6.03
C VAL A 20 -2.41 -4.37 -6.26
N ASP A 21 -2.02 -4.00 -7.47
CA ASP A 21 -0.61 -3.88 -7.83
C ASP A 21 -0.16 -2.42 -7.81
N VAL A 22 0.87 -2.12 -7.02
CA VAL A 22 1.47 -0.79 -6.96
C VAL A 22 2.80 -0.80 -7.70
N PHE A 23 2.91 0.05 -8.70
CA PHE A 23 4.09 0.19 -9.56
C PHE A 23 4.80 1.51 -9.34
N MET A 24 6.11 1.51 -9.58
CA MET A 24 6.87 2.75 -9.68
C MET A 24 6.58 3.44 -11.02
N VAL A 25 6.38 4.75 -10.98
CA VAL A 25 6.39 5.61 -12.16
C VAL A 25 7.71 6.36 -12.19
N LYS A 26 8.38 6.42 -13.33
CA LYS A 26 9.60 7.20 -13.55
C LYS A 26 9.51 7.93 -14.89
N ASP A 27 9.75 9.23 -14.88
CA ASP A 27 9.68 10.08 -16.08
C ASP A 27 8.32 9.97 -16.82
N GLY A 28 7.24 9.80 -16.05
CA GLY A 28 5.87 9.60 -16.56
C GLY A 28 5.59 8.21 -17.14
N LYS A 29 6.52 7.26 -17.02
CA LYS A 29 6.35 5.87 -17.47
C LYS A 29 6.31 4.91 -16.30
N THR A 30 5.39 3.95 -16.36
CA THR A 30 5.21 2.91 -15.35
C THR A 30 6.20 1.79 -15.56
N LEU A 31 6.89 1.39 -14.50
CA LEU A 31 7.87 0.31 -14.49
C LEU A 31 7.19 -0.96 -13.96
N TYR A 32 6.83 -1.85 -14.88
CA TYR A 32 6.05 -3.07 -14.60
C TYR A 32 6.87 -4.28 -14.15
N ASP A 33 8.16 -4.12 -13.86
CA ASP A 33 9.07 -5.24 -13.61
C ASP A 33 8.97 -5.79 -12.18
N ARG A 34 8.55 -4.97 -11.20
CA ARG A 34 8.43 -5.35 -9.79
C ARG A 34 7.30 -4.61 -9.07
N PRO A 35 6.03 -5.05 -9.20
CA PRO A 35 4.95 -4.51 -8.40
C PRO A 35 5.13 -4.81 -6.92
N CYS A 36 4.62 -3.91 -6.07
CA CYS A 36 4.18 -4.27 -4.73
C CYS A 36 2.72 -4.73 -4.83
N SER A 37 2.52 -6.05 -4.87
CA SER A 37 1.21 -6.70 -4.98
C SER A 37 0.62 -6.92 -3.59
N ILE A 38 -0.55 -6.33 -3.33
CA ILE A 38 -1.22 -6.35 -2.04
C ILE A 38 -2.58 -7.04 -2.21
N PRO A 39 -2.89 -8.12 -1.46
CA PRO A 39 -4.20 -8.76 -1.50
C PRO A 39 -5.34 -7.75 -1.27
N ILE A 40 -6.43 -7.84 -2.04
CA ILE A 40 -7.54 -6.87 -2.00
C ILE A 40 -8.07 -6.67 -0.59
N SER A 41 -8.24 -7.73 0.20
CA SER A 41 -8.73 -7.68 1.57
C SER A 41 -7.76 -6.97 2.52
N VAL A 42 -6.45 -7.06 2.28
CA VAL A 42 -5.42 -6.32 3.01
C VAL A 42 -5.47 -4.84 2.61
N ALA A 43 -5.53 -4.54 1.31
CA ALA A 43 -5.67 -3.18 0.81
C ALA A 43 -6.96 -2.52 1.34
N THR A 44 -8.07 -3.25 1.37
CA THR A 44 -9.35 -2.81 1.92
C THR A 44 -9.24 -2.47 3.41
N ARG A 45 -8.53 -3.29 4.21
CA ARG A 45 -8.27 -2.97 5.63
C ARG A 45 -7.50 -1.66 5.77
N MET A 46 -6.45 -1.47 4.97
CA MET A 46 -5.67 -0.23 4.95
C MET A 46 -6.55 0.99 4.61
N ILE A 47 -7.40 0.88 3.58
CA ILE A 47 -8.35 1.92 3.17
C ILE A 47 -9.32 2.25 4.31
N CYS A 48 -9.93 1.23 4.92
CA CYS A 48 -10.87 1.39 6.02
C CYS A 48 -10.23 2.08 7.24
N ILE A 49 -8.98 1.76 7.56
CA ILE A 49 -8.23 2.45 8.62
C ILE A 49 -7.99 3.91 8.21
N GLY A 50 -7.53 4.15 6.98
CA GLY A 50 -7.33 5.50 6.47
C GLY A 50 -8.59 6.35 6.58
N GLN A 51 -9.74 5.82 6.17
CA GLN A 51 -11.04 6.47 6.31
C GLN A 51 -11.43 6.71 7.78
N GLY A 52 -11.25 5.71 8.64
CA GLY A 52 -11.59 5.79 10.06
C GLY A 52 -10.81 6.86 10.82
N TYR A 53 -9.56 7.12 10.42
CA TYR A 53 -8.69 8.12 11.02
C TYR A 53 -8.63 9.45 10.24
N GLY A 54 -9.37 9.58 9.14
CA GLY A 54 -9.36 10.78 8.30
C GLY A 54 -8.01 11.03 7.59
N LEU A 55 -7.28 9.97 7.30
CA LEU A 55 -6.03 10.01 6.54
C LEU A 55 -6.35 10.31 5.06
N LYS A 56 -5.56 11.18 4.43
CA LYS A 56 -5.87 11.76 3.13
C LYS A 56 -5.48 10.87 1.96
N TYR A 57 -4.36 10.17 2.00
CA TYR A 57 -3.81 9.45 0.84
C TYR A 57 -4.09 7.95 0.89
N SER A 58 -3.96 7.33 2.05
CA SER A 58 -4.31 5.92 2.28
C SER A 58 -5.80 5.62 2.07
N SER A 59 -6.66 6.62 2.23
CA SER A 59 -8.10 6.52 1.91
C SER A 59 -8.43 6.68 0.43
N LEU A 60 -7.48 7.14 -0.40
CA LEU A 60 -7.65 7.33 -1.85
C LEU A 60 -7.28 6.09 -2.66
N ILE A 61 -6.66 5.09 -2.03
CA ILE A 61 -6.38 3.82 -2.69
C ILE A 61 -7.74 3.24 -3.06
N ASP A 62 -7.96 3.09 -4.36
CA ASP A 62 -9.13 2.42 -4.89
C ASP A 62 -8.67 1.05 -5.37
N VAL A 63 -9.26 -0.01 -4.81
CA VAL A 63 -8.97 -1.39 -5.21
C VAL A 63 -9.40 -1.69 -6.65
N TYR A 64 -10.26 -0.85 -7.25
CA TYR A 64 -10.76 -1.00 -8.62
C TYR A 64 -10.43 0.20 -9.53
N GLY A 65 -9.65 1.15 -9.02
CA GLY A 65 -9.40 2.42 -9.70
C GLY A 65 -7.91 2.76 -9.76
N ASP A 66 -7.51 3.41 -10.85
CA ASP A 66 -6.13 3.83 -11.02
C ASP A 66 -5.83 5.09 -10.20
N LEU A 67 -4.73 5.07 -9.45
CA LEU A 67 -4.26 6.23 -8.68
C LEU A 67 -2.81 6.54 -9.00
N LYS A 68 -2.53 7.79 -9.40
CA LYS A 68 -1.16 8.30 -9.57
C LYS A 68 -0.81 9.32 -8.51
N LEU A 69 0.25 9.05 -7.76
CA LEU A 69 0.79 9.99 -6.77
C LEU A 69 2.10 10.58 -7.26
N ASN A 70 2.20 11.91 -7.19
CA ASN A 70 3.45 12.64 -7.41
C ASN A 70 4.33 12.62 -6.15
N PHE A 71 5.55 13.15 -6.27
CA PHE A 71 6.54 13.17 -5.19
C PHE A 71 6.02 13.75 -3.84
N GLN A 72 5.25 14.86 -3.86
CA GLN A 72 4.74 15.47 -2.63
C GLN A 72 3.64 14.62 -1.99
N GLN A 73 2.78 14.02 -2.81
CA GLN A 73 1.72 13.12 -2.34
C GLN A 73 2.31 11.82 -1.79
N LEU A 74 3.39 11.33 -2.40
CA LEU A 74 4.12 10.15 -1.93
C LEU A 74 4.70 10.32 -0.53
N ASP A 75 5.30 11.46 -0.23
CA ASP A 75 5.85 11.71 1.10
C ASP A 75 4.74 11.74 2.16
N GLY A 76 3.62 12.41 1.87
CA GLY A 76 2.45 12.39 2.75
C GLY A 76 1.84 10.99 2.91
N PHE A 77 1.81 10.20 1.84
CA PHE A 77 1.32 8.82 1.89
C PHE A 77 2.22 7.93 2.75
N LYS A 78 3.55 8.08 2.65
CA LYS A 78 4.53 7.39 3.51
C LYS A 78 4.26 7.67 5.00
N GLU A 79 4.03 8.93 5.37
CA GLU A 79 3.75 9.29 6.77
C GLU A 79 2.45 8.65 7.28
N GLU A 80 1.40 8.59 6.44
CA GLU A 80 0.16 7.91 6.81
C GLU A 80 0.34 6.39 6.98
N LEU A 81 1.12 5.76 6.11
CA LEU A 81 1.45 4.34 6.24
C LEU A 81 2.25 4.03 7.51
N MET A 82 3.21 4.89 7.86
CA MET A 82 3.94 4.80 9.13
C MET A 82 3.01 4.92 10.34
N PHE A 83 2.05 5.85 10.31
CA PHE A 83 1.02 5.95 11.34
C PHE A 83 0.20 4.67 11.48
N ILE A 84 -0.23 4.06 10.37
CA ILE A 84 -0.98 2.80 10.41
C ILE A 84 -0.12 1.68 11.01
N LEU A 85 1.17 1.58 10.65
CA LEU A 85 2.08 0.57 11.21
C LEU A 85 2.21 0.66 12.74
N GLU A 86 2.28 1.88 13.27
CA GLU A 86 2.38 2.11 14.72
C GLU A 86 1.08 1.78 15.47
N LEU A 87 -0.06 1.95 14.80
CA LEU A 87 -1.38 1.76 15.37
C LEU A 87 -1.81 0.28 15.46
N VAL A 88 -1.49 -0.52 14.44
CA VAL A 88 -2.08 -1.86 14.28
C VAL A 88 -1.23 -2.96 14.90
N ASN A 89 -1.88 -3.99 15.43
CA ASN A 89 -1.23 -5.24 15.81
C ASN A 89 -1.65 -6.39 14.86
N ASP A 90 -1.45 -6.14 13.56
CA ASP A 90 -1.80 -7.02 12.45
C ASP A 90 -0.55 -7.29 11.62
N GLU A 91 0.07 -8.46 11.81
CA GLU A 91 1.35 -8.79 11.16
C GLU A 91 1.24 -8.91 9.63
N VAL A 92 0.07 -9.30 9.12
CA VAL A 92 -0.18 -9.37 7.67
C VAL A 92 -0.21 -7.96 7.11
N LEU A 93 -1.01 -7.07 7.71
CA LEU A 93 -1.08 -5.68 7.29
C LEU A 93 0.27 -4.98 7.41
N LYS A 94 1.01 -5.22 8.49
CA LYS A 94 2.37 -4.68 8.67
C LYS A 94 3.30 -5.12 7.55
N HIS A 95 3.30 -6.41 7.19
CA HIS A 95 4.13 -6.92 6.11
C HIS A 95 3.92 -6.14 4.80
N TYR A 96 2.67 -6.03 4.36
CA TYR A 96 2.36 -5.35 3.09
C TYR A 96 2.59 -3.84 3.15
N ILE A 97 2.28 -3.18 4.29
CA ILE A 97 2.59 -1.76 4.45
C ILE A 97 4.11 -1.52 4.41
N SER A 98 4.92 -2.37 5.04
CA SER A 98 6.38 -2.26 4.99
C SER A 98 6.90 -2.39 3.56
N SER A 99 6.43 -3.38 2.79
CA SER A 99 6.80 -3.53 1.37
C SER A 99 6.41 -2.31 0.53
N LEU A 100 5.24 -1.73 0.79
CA LEU A 100 4.78 -0.52 0.11
C LEU A 100 5.64 0.70 0.48
N ILE A 101 6.01 0.85 1.75
CA ILE A 101 6.92 1.91 2.20
C ILE A 101 8.29 1.77 1.56
N GLU A 102 8.84 0.56 1.43
CA GLU A 102 10.10 0.32 0.74
C GLU A 102 10.06 0.82 -0.70
N LEU A 103 8.98 0.53 -1.44
CA LEU A 103 8.77 1.04 -2.79
C LEU A 103 8.71 2.57 -2.82
N ILE A 104 7.96 3.18 -1.90
CA ILE A 104 7.82 4.63 -1.78
C ILE A 104 9.16 5.29 -1.46
N ILE A 105 9.95 4.69 -0.57
CA ILE A 105 11.31 5.16 -0.24
C ILE A 105 12.17 5.18 -1.51
N VAL A 106 12.19 4.11 -2.30
CA VAL A 106 12.96 4.10 -3.55
C VAL A 106 12.53 5.24 -4.48
N CYS A 107 11.24 5.55 -4.55
CA CYS A 107 10.74 6.70 -5.30
C CYS A 107 11.26 8.02 -4.71
N LEU A 108 11.15 8.24 -3.39
CA LEU A 108 11.54 9.48 -2.74
C LEU A 108 13.05 9.78 -2.77
N TYR A 109 13.88 8.74 -2.91
CA TYR A 109 15.34 8.89 -3.08
C TYR A 109 15.78 9.18 -4.53
N ASP A 110 14.85 9.30 -5.49
CA ASP A 110 15.19 9.75 -6.84
C ASP A 110 15.67 11.22 -6.83
N PRO A 111 16.92 11.51 -7.22
CA PRO A 111 17.47 12.87 -7.16
C PRO A 111 16.74 13.86 -8.07
N ASN A 112 16.04 13.37 -9.10
CA ASN A 112 15.31 14.20 -10.04
C ASN A 112 13.86 14.49 -9.59
N LYS A 113 13.36 13.79 -8.56
CA LYS A 113 11.96 13.87 -8.09
C LYS A 113 10.94 13.63 -9.21
N GLN A 114 11.31 12.83 -10.21
CA GLN A 114 10.44 12.49 -11.35
C GLN A 114 9.78 11.12 -11.18
N THR A 115 9.81 10.62 -9.95
CA THR A 115 9.23 9.35 -9.53
C THR A 115 7.90 9.55 -8.82
N GLY A 116 7.03 8.57 -9.02
CA GLY A 116 5.70 8.46 -8.45
C GLY A 116 5.35 7.01 -8.18
N ILE A 117 4.14 6.77 -7.70
CA ILE A 117 3.54 5.43 -7.77
C ILE A 117 2.26 5.49 -8.60
N GLU A 118 1.97 4.38 -9.25
CA GLU A 118 0.69 4.08 -9.89
C GLU A 118 0.12 2.84 -9.22
N VAL A 119 -1.08 2.96 -8.66
CA VAL A 119 -1.88 1.84 -8.18
C VAL A 119 -2.76 1.40 -9.34
N LEU A 120 -2.71 0.11 -9.69
CA LEU A 120 -3.65 -0.52 -10.63
C LEU A 120 -4.60 -1.41 -9.84
N GLY A 121 -5.89 -1.17 -10.02
CA GLY A 121 -6.94 -2.02 -9.46
C GLY A 121 -6.93 -3.41 -10.08
N ALA A 122 -7.49 -4.37 -9.34
CA ALA A 122 -7.68 -5.75 -9.79
C ALA A 122 -8.81 -5.88 -10.81
#